data_AF-A0A952ESQ9-F1
#
_entry.id   AF-A0A952ESQ9-F1
#
_cell.length_a   1.000
_cell.length_b   1.000
_cell.length_c   1.000
_cell.angle_alpha   90.00
_cell.angle_beta   90.00
_cell.angle_gamma   90.00
#
_symmetry.space_group_name_H-M   'P 1'
#
loop_
_entity.id
_entity.type
_entity.pdbx_description
1 polymer ?
#
loop_
_entity_poly.entity_id
_entity_poly.type
_entity_poly.pdbx_seq_one_letter_code
_entity_poly.pdbx_strand_id
1 'polypeptide(L)'
;GHAGTVPMNMRHDALTAASEMALAIERIGRAHETVVATVGRFQAFPGAVNVIPGEVRFSLDTRAPDDALREKIITMIEGECKAIAARRHLSLRIEPLSSAKATPMASHMIAGLSDAIGRRQITPRLLPSGAGHDAMAMATLCPAGMMFVRCRGGISHSPLESMTESDCDTAVEVLLDFVRHFDPKR
;
A
#
# COMPACT_ATOMS: atom_id res chain seq x y z
N GLY A 1 32.53 -7.42 -8.42
CA GLY A 1 33.82 -7.09 -9.09
C GLY A 1 34.42 -5.84 -8.47
N HIS A 2 35.70 -5.52 -8.71
CA HIS A 2 36.32 -4.32 -8.14
C HIS A 2 35.86 -3.04 -8.86
N ALA A 3 35.45 -2.01 -8.13
CA ALA A 3 34.80 -0.82 -8.68
C ALA A 3 35.71 0.07 -9.55
N GLY A 4 37.02 0.06 -9.30
CA GLY A 4 37.98 0.87 -10.05
C GLY A 4 38.58 0.21 -11.29
N THR A 5 38.54 -1.13 -11.37
CA THR A 5 39.30 -1.89 -12.38
C THR A 5 38.43 -2.62 -13.39
N VAL A 6 37.14 -2.81 -13.11
CA VAL A 6 36.18 -3.39 -14.07
C VAL A 6 35.60 -2.25 -14.94
N PRO A 7 35.84 -2.25 -16.26
CA PRO A 7 35.25 -1.28 -17.18
C PRO A 7 33.72 -1.27 -17.13
N MET A 8 33.09 -0.11 -17.37
CA MET A 8 31.63 0.07 -17.21
C MET A 8 30.81 -0.88 -18.10
N ASN A 9 31.25 -1.14 -19.32
CA ASN A 9 30.57 -2.01 -20.29
C ASN A 9 30.65 -3.51 -19.95
N MET A 10 31.46 -3.90 -18.95
CA MET A 10 31.60 -5.29 -18.50
C MET A 10 30.87 -5.57 -17.19
N ARG A 11 30.16 -4.58 -16.64
CA ARG A 11 29.54 -4.71 -15.31
C ARG A 11 28.18 -5.39 -15.40
N HIS A 12 27.97 -6.33 -14.49
CA HIS A 12 26.67 -6.86 -14.11
C HIS A 12 26.32 -6.29 -12.73
N ASP A 13 25.94 -5.01 -12.70
CA ASP A 13 25.74 -4.26 -11.46
C ASP A 13 24.30 -4.44 -10.95
N ALA A 14 24.14 -5.25 -9.90
CA ALA A 14 22.83 -5.56 -9.32
C ALA A 14 22.17 -4.37 -8.63
N LEU A 15 22.96 -3.44 -8.07
CA LEU A 15 22.46 -2.26 -7.38
C LEU A 15 21.76 -1.32 -8.34
N THR A 16 22.43 -0.94 -9.41
CA THR A 16 21.85 -0.02 -10.39
C THR A 16 20.62 -0.61 -11.08
N ALA A 17 20.59 -1.91 -11.35
CA ALA A 17 19.40 -2.58 -11.88
C ALA A 17 18.24 -2.58 -10.87
N ALA A 18 18.49 -2.93 -9.60
CA ALA A 18 17.47 -2.89 -8.56
C ALA A 18 16.97 -1.46 -8.28
N SER A 19 17.82 -0.43 -8.42
CA SER A 19 17.40 0.97 -8.34
C SER A 19 16.44 1.36 -9.47
N GLU A 20 16.70 0.92 -10.70
CA GLU A 20 15.75 1.09 -11.80
C GLU A 20 14.42 0.38 -11.52
N MET A 21 14.47 -0.84 -10.96
CA MET A 21 13.26 -1.58 -10.58
C MET A 21 12.47 -0.85 -9.50
N ALA A 22 13.12 -0.31 -8.48
CA ALA A 22 12.46 0.45 -7.41
C ALA A 22 11.74 1.70 -7.95
N LEU A 23 12.38 2.44 -8.87
CA LEU A 23 11.75 3.60 -9.54
C LEU A 23 10.60 3.19 -10.46
N ALA A 24 10.70 2.05 -11.14
CA ALA A 24 9.61 1.50 -11.95
C ALA A 24 8.40 1.13 -11.08
N ILE A 25 8.65 0.47 -9.93
CA ILE A 25 7.60 0.13 -8.94
C ILE A 25 6.86 1.38 -8.47
N GLU A 26 7.59 2.41 -8.05
CA GLU A 26 6.99 3.69 -7.63
C GLU A 26 6.15 4.31 -8.76
N ARG A 27 6.71 4.35 -9.98
CA ARG A 27 6.03 4.92 -11.15
C ARG A 27 4.73 4.17 -11.47
N ILE A 28 4.74 2.84 -11.44
CA ILE A 28 3.55 2.02 -11.71
C ILE A 28 2.49 2.26 -10.62
N GLY A 29 2.89 2.27 -9.35
CA GLY A 29 1.97 2.56 -8.24
C GLY A 29 1.33 3.94 -8.39
N ARG A 30 2.14 4.98 -8.61
CA ARG A 30 1.67 6.37 -8.77
C ARG A 30 0.73 6.58 -9.96
N ALA A 31 0.80 5.73 -10.98
CA ALA A 31 -0.12 5.79 -12.12
C ALA A 31 -1.56 5.34 -11.78
N HIS A 32 -1.80 4.81 -10.57
CA HIS A 32 -3.09 4.28 -10.14
C HIS A 32 -3.47 4.87 -8.78
N GLU A 33 -4.47 5.76 -8.75
CA GLU A 33 -4.81 6.58 -7.58
C GLU A 33 -5.09 5.79 -6.29
N THR A 34 -5.67 4.60 -6.41
CA THR A 34 -6.06 3.75 -5.27
C THR A 34 -5.04 2.67 -4.93
N VAL A 35 -3.87 2.67 -5.59
CA VAL A 35 -2.82 1.67 -5.40
C VAL A 35 -1.65 2.29 -4.66
N VAL A 36 -1.09 1.52 -3.74
CA VAL A 36 0.22 1.81 -3.16
C VAL A 36 1.16 0.67 -3.52
N ALA A 37 2.38 1.01 -3.92
CA ALA A 37 3.44 0.05 -4.23
C ALA A 37 4.75 0.59 -3.65
N THR A 38 5.33 -0.15 -2.71
CA THR A 38 6.41 0.35 -1.86
C THR A 38 7.57 -0.62 -1.80
N VAL A 39 8.78 -0.10 -1.98
CA VAL A 39 10.02 -0.81 -1.68
C VAL A 39 10.47 -0.41 -0.27
N GLY A 40 10.09 -1.23 0.71
CA GLY A 40 10.33 -0.93 2.13
C GLY A 40 11.69 -1.37 2.67
N ARG A 41 12.34 -2.33 2.01
CA ARG A 41 13.68 -2.82 2.34
C ARG A 41 14.51 -2.89 1.07
N PHE A 42 15.76 -2.47 1.15
CA PHE A 42 16.68 -2.50 0.02
C PHE A 42 18.12 -2.71 0.50
N GLN A 43 18.73 -3.85 0.16
CA GLN A 43 20.04 -4.22 0.67
C GLN A 43 20.92 -4.77 -0.45
N ALA A 44 22.08 -4.12 -0.64
CA ALA A 44 23.09 -4.52 -1.62
C ALA A 44 24.20 -5.34 -0.96
N PHE A 45 24.70 -6.35 -1.67
CA PHE A 45 25.76 -7.23 -1.22
C PHE A 45 26.97 -7.20 -2.19
N PRO A 46 28.21 -7.13 -1.68
CA PRO A 46 28.58 -7.19 -0.25
C PRO A 46 28.42 -5.85 0.51
N GLY A 47 28.05 -4.76 -0.18
CA GLY A 47 27.85 -3.45 0.45
C GLY A 47 29.13 -2.65 0.71
N ALA A 48 30.26 -3.08 0.14
CA ALA A 48 31.53 -2.34 0.21
C ALA A 48 31.58 -1.22 -0.84
N VAL A 49 32.07 -0.04 -0.46
CA VAL A 49 32.11 1.17 -1.30
C VAL A 49 32.92 1.02 -2.59
N ASN A 50 33.89 0.10 -2.61
CA ASN A 50 34.79 -0.16 -3.73
C ASN A 50 34.49 -1.48 -4.45
N VAL A 51 33.31 -2.08 -4.24
CA VAL A 51 32.90 -3.33 -4.88
C VAL A 51 31.59 -3.13 -5.63
N ILE A 52 31.57 -3.53 -6.90
CA ILE A 52 30.36 -3.59 -7.71
C ILE A 52 29.42 -4.64 -7.09
N PRO A 53 28.20 -4.25 -6.67
CA PRO A 53 27.27 -5.17 -6.03
C PRO A 53 26.87 -6.32 -6.95
N GLY A 54 27.05 -7.54 -6.45
CA GLY A 54 26.70 -8.77 -7.18
C GLY A 54 25.29 -9.27 -6.90
N GLU A 55 24.69 -8.81 -5.80
CA GLU A 55 23.34 -9.20 -5.39
C GLU A 55 22.66 -8.02 -4.69
N VAL A 56 21.36 -7.87 -4.92
CA VAL A 56 20.49 -7.00 -4.14
C VAL A 56 19.26 -7.79 -3.73
N ARG A 57 18.86 -7.62 -2.47
CA ARG A 57 17.57 -8.09 -1.96
C ARG A 57 16.74 -6.88 -1.61
N PHE A 58 15.54 -6.79 -2.16
CA PHE A 58 14.59 -5.75 -1.82
C PHE A 58 13.19 -6.33 -1.64
N SER A 59 12.33 -5.61 -0.91
CA SER A 59 10.93 -6.00 -0.71
C SER A 59 10.00 -5.24 -1.64
N LEU A 60 8.82 -5.80 -1.89
CA LEU A 60 7.70 -5.13 -2.53
C LEU A 60 6.46 -5.34 -1.66
N ASP A 61 5.83 -4.25 -1.22
CA ASP A 61 4.49 -4.25 -0.64
C ASP A 61 3.57 -3.48 -1.58
N THR A 62 2.59 -4.18 -2.16
CA THR A 62 1.60 -3.60 -3.07
C THR A 62 0.20 -3.86 -2.54
N ARG A 63 -0.61 -2.80 -2.41
CA ARG A 63 -2.00 -2.86 -1.94
C ARG A 63 -2.93 -2.16 -2.93
N ALA A 64 -4.13 -2.69 -3.07
CA ALA A 64 -5.19 -2.16 -3.94
C ALA A 64 -6.57 -2.47 -3.32
N PRO A 65 -7.63 -1.71 -3.67
CA PRO A 65 -8.97 -1.89 -3.13
C PRO A 65 -9.67 -3.18 -3.61
N ASP A 66 -9.22 -3.76 -4.73
CA ASP A 66 -9.73 -5.02 -5.26
C ASP A 66 -8.60 -5.93 -5.76
N ASP A 67 -8.85 -7.24 -5.70
CA ASP A 67 -7.83 -8.26 -6.00
C ASP A 67 -7.42 -8.26 -7.49
N ALA A 68 -8.35 -7.97 -8.41
CA ALA A 68 -8.07 -7.99 -9.84
C ALA A 68 -7.13 -6.85 -10.25
N LEU A 69 -7.35 -5.65 -9.71
CA LEU A 69 -6.43 -4.54 -9.87
C LEU A 69 -5.07 -4.87 -9.24
N ARG A 70 -5.03 -5.44 -8.02
CA ARG A 70 -3.76 -5.84 -7.39
C ARG A 70 -2.96 -6.80 -8.29
N GLU A 71 -3.60 -7.84 -8.81
CA GLU A 71 -2.97 -8.83 -9.69
C GLU A 71 -2.45 -8.23 -10.99
N LYS A 72 -3.22 -7.31 -11.59
CA LYS A 72 -2.81 -6.56 -12.78
C LYS A 72 -1.55 -5.73 -12.51
N ILE A 73 -1.50 -5.03 -11.37
CA ILE A 73 -0.35 -4.20 -10.98
C ILE A 73 0.88 -5.08 -10.71
N ILE A 74 0.73 -6.17 -9.97
CA ILE A 74 1.82 -7.11 -9.71
C ILE A 74 2.38 -7.63 -11.03
N THR A 75 1.52 -8.04 -11.96
CA THR A 75 1.93 -8.51 -13.29
C THR A 75 2.72 -7.46 -14.07
N MET A 76 2.27 -6.20 -14.03
CA MET A 76 2.98 -5.07 -14.67
C MET A 76 4.36 -4.85 -14.05
N ILE A 77 4.45 -4.83 -12.72
CA ILE A 77 5.70 -4.67 -11.98
C ILE A 77 6.67 -5.80 -12.31
N GLU A 78 6.20 -7.06 -12.25
CA GLU A 78 7.03 -8.22 -12.57
C GLU A 78 7.54 -8.17 -14.01
N GLY A 79 6.69 -7.81 -14.96
CA GLY A 79 7.07 -7.67 -16.37
C GLY A 79 8.19 -6.65 -16.56
N GLU A 80 8.07 -5.49 -15.93
CA GLU A 80 9.08 -4.43 -16.04
C GLU A 80 10.37 -4.79 -15.32
N CYS A 81 10.29 -5.42 -14.14
CA CYS A 81 11.48 -5.93 -13.44
C CYS A 81 12.22 -6.98 -14.27
N LYS A 82 11.49 -7.91 -14.91
CA LYS A 82 12.07 -8.91 -15.82
C LYS A 82 12.74 -8.24 -17.03
N ALA A 83 12.13 -7.21 -17.61
CA ALA A 83 12.71 -6.45 -18.71
C ALA A 83 13.99 -5.71 -18.31
N ILE A 84 14.01 -5.08 -17.12
CA ILE A 84 15.20 -4.43 -16.57
C ILE A 84 16.33 -5.44 -16.34
N ALA A 85 16.02 -6.58 -15.70
CA ALA A 85 16.99 -7.64 -15.45
C ALA A 85 17.60 -8.17 -16.76
N ALA A 86 16.77 -8.44 -17.77
CA ALA A 86 17.23 -8.90 -19.09
C ALA A 86 18.13 -7.87 -19.78
N ARG A 87 17.71 -6.59 -19.84
CA ARG A 87 18.51 -5.49 -20.41
C ARG A 87 19.85 -5.30 -19.69
N ARG A 88 19.89 -5.56 -18.39
CA ARG A 88 21.07 -5.44 -17.52
C ARG A 88 21.90 -6.74 -17.44
N HIS A 89 21.48 -7.80 -18.13
CA HIS A 89 22.11 -9.13 -18.10
C HIS A 89 22.25 -9.69 -16.67
N LEU A 90 21.16 -9.67 -15.91
CA LEU A 90 21.09 -10.17 -14.53
C LEU A 90 20.02 -11.26 -14.40
N SER A 91 20.22 -12.15 -13.44
CA SER A 91 19.16 -13.05 -12.98
C SER A 91 18.23 -12.32 -12.01
N LEU A 92 16.94 -12.67 -12.04
CA LEU A 92 15.91 -12.14 -11.15
C LEU A 92 15.11 -13.31 -10.57
N ARG A 93 14.92 -13.30 -9.25
CA ARG A 93 14.04 -14.20 -8.52
C ARG A 93 13.03 -13.36 -7.74
N ILE A 94 11.75 -13.67 -7.90
CA ILE A 94 10.65 -13.01 -7.20
C ILE A 94 9.94 -14.09 -6.38
N GLU A 95 9.74 -13.82 -5.09
CA GLU A 95 9.13 -14.77 -4.16
C GLU A 95 7.95 -14.11 -3.44
N PRO A 96 6.73 -14.64 -3.59
CA PRO A 96 5.60 -14.19 -2.80
C PRO A 96 5.81 -14.52 -1.32
N LEU A 97 5.86 -13.50 -0.46
CA LEU A 97 6.00 -13.70 0.99
C LEU A 97 4.65 -13.88 1.69
N SER A 98 3.65 -13.09 1.28
CA SER A 98 2.30 -13.11 1.84
C SER A 98 1.31 -12.53 0.85
N SER A 99 0.06 -12.98 0.92
CA SER A 99 -1.07 -12.40 0.17
C SER A 99 -2.31 -12.38 1.06
N ALA A 100 -3.03 -11.26 1.04
CA ALA A 100 -4.30 -11.10 1.74
C ALA A 100 -5.32 -10.52 0.77
N LYS A 101 -6.51 -11.12 0.69
CA LYS A 101 -7.58 -10.66 -0.20
C LYS A 101 -8.10 -9.29 0.23
N ALA A 102 -8.52 -8.49 -0.75
CA ALA A 102 -9.28 -7.28 -0.47
C ALA A 102 -10.56 -7.63 0.31
N THR A 103 -10.90 -6.81 1.31
CA THR A 103 -12.09 -7.02 2.14
C THR A 103 -13.09 -5.90 1.92
N PRO A 104 -14.07 -6.06 1.02
CA PRO A 104 -15.10 -5.05 0.82
C PRO A 104 -15.96 -4.93 2.08
N MET A 105 -16.19 -3.69 2.52
CA MET A 105 -17.17 -3.41 3.57
C MET A 105 -18.60 -3.51 3.00
N ALA A 106 -19.56 -3.86 3.84
CA ALA A 106 -20.94 -4.05 3.43
C ALA A 106 -21.55 -2.73 2.93
N SER A 107 -22.20 -2.76 1.76
CA SER A 107 -22.72 -1.56 1.10
C SER A 107 -23.73 -0.79 1.95
N HIS A 108 -24.60 -1.49 2.68
CA HIS A 108 -25.57 -0.85 3.60
C HIS A 108 -24.88 -0.19 4.81
N MET A 109 -23.75 -0.75 5.29
CA MET A 109 -22.96 -0.13 6.35
C MET A 109 -22.29 1.15 5.86
N ILE A 110 -21.71 1.13 4.66
CA ILE A 110 -21.12 2.30 4.00
C ILE A 110 -22.18 3.39 3.78
N ALA A 111 -23.36 3.00 3.28
CA ALA A 111 -24.47 3.93 3.02
C ALA A 111 -24.97 4.57 4.33
N GLY A 112 -25.23 3.77 5.37
CA GLY A 112 -25.69 4.32 6.65
C GLY A 112 -24.68 5.25 7.31
N LEU A 113 -23.38 4.92 7.24
CA LEU A 113 -22.32 5.82 7.71
C LEU A 113 -22.26 7.10 6.87
N SER A 114 -22.40 7.01 5.55
CA SER A 114 -22.41 8.17 4.65
C SER A 114 -23.59 9.10 4.93
N ASP A 115 -24.77 8.53 5.20
CA ASP A 115 -25.96 9.29 5.58
C ASP A 115 -25.79 9.99 6.93
N ALA A 116 -25.18 9.31 7.91
CA ALA A 116 -24.88 9.89 9.23
C ALA A 116 -23.88 11.06 9.14
N ILE A 117 -22.85 10.93 8.29
CA ILE A 117 -21.91 12.02 7.98
C ILE A 117 -22.65 13.18 7.30
N GLY A 118 -23.51 12.88 6.31
CA GLY A 118 -24.28 13.88 5.58
C GLY A 118 -25.23 14.69 6.45
N ARG A 119 -25.84 14.08 7.47
CA ARG A 119 -26.69 14.77 8.47
C ARG A 119 -25.92 15.80 9.31
N ARG A 120 -24.59 15.70 9.38
CA ARG A 120 -23.70 16.70 10.00
C ARG A 120 -23.24 17.78 9.03
N GLN A 121 -23.84 17.84 7.83
CA GLN A 121 -23.47 18.78 6.76
C GLN A 121 -22.02 18.62 6.27
N ILE A 122 -21.47 17.41 6.41
CA ILE A 122 -20.14 17.04 5.93
C ILE A 122 -20.31 16.21 4.67
N THR A 123 -19.55 16.49 3.62
CA THR A 123 -19.53 15.65 2.42
C THR A 123 -18.75 14.37 2.71
N PRO A 124 -19.40 13.18 2.70
CA PRO A 124 -18.70 11.93 2.92
C PRO A 124 -17.72 11.65 1.78
N ARG A 125 -16.59 11.04 2.12
CA ARG A 125 -15.59 10.55 1.16
C ARG A 125 -15.46 9.05 1.30
N LEU A 126 -15.54 8.34 0.19
CA LEU A 126 -15.29 6.91 0.15
C LEU A 126 -13.80 6.68 -0.07
N LEU A 127 -13.18 5.94 0.84
CA LEU A 127 -11.75 5.69 0.86
C LEU A 127 -11.51 4.20 1.17
N PRO A 128 -10.60 3.52 0.47
CA PRO A 128 -10.10 2.23 0.94
C PRO A 128 -9.23 2.43 2.19
N SER A 129 -9.24 1.46 3.11
CA SER A 129 -8.21 1.41 4.14
C SER A 129 -6.89 0.92 3.55
N GLY A 130 -5.81 1.66 3.77
CA GLY A 130 -4.46 1.23 3.45
C GLY A 130 -3.86 0.29 4.48
N ALA A 131 -4.50 0.09 5.65
CA ALA A 131 -3.99 -0.69 6.77
C ALA A 131 -4.91 -1.87 7.13
N GLY A 132 -4.36 -2.86 7.81
CA GLY A 132 -5.14 -3.96 8.37
C GLY A 132 -5.87 -3.51 9.63
N HIS A 133 -7.14 -3.91 9.76
CA HIS A 133 -7.97 -3.65 10.95
C HIS A 133 -8.81 -4.88 11.29
N ASP A 134 -9.27 -4.98 12.53
CA ASP A 134 -10.14 -6.09 12.98
C ASP A 134 -11.42 -6.22 12.14
N ALA A 135 -11.89 -5.11 11.56
CA ALA A 135 -13.01 -5.10 10.62
C ALA A 135 -12.82 -6.07 9.44
N MET A 136 -11.58 -6.34 9.02
CA MET A 136 -11.29 -7.32 7.98
C MET A 136 -11.65 -8.75 8.42
N ALA A 137 -11.34 -9.09 9.68
CA ALA A 137 -11.73 -10.38 10.25
C ALA A 137 -13.24 -10.43 10.50
N MET A 138 -13.81 -9.36 11.05
CA MET A 138 -15.25 -9.26 11.34
C MET A 138 -16.11 -9.38 10.08
N ALA A 139 -15.65 -8.88 8.94
CA ALA A 139 -16.34 -9.00 7.65
C ALA A 139 -16.55 -10.45 7.19
N THR A 140 -15.80 -11.42 7.77
CA THR A 140 -16.01 -12.86 7.50
C THR A 140 -17.16 -13.45 8.31
N LEU A 141 -17.63 -12.74 9.35
CA LEU A 141 -18.64 -13.20 10.31
C LEU A 141 -19.97 -12.44 10.18
N CYS A 142 -19.91 -11.14 9.87
CA CYS A 142 -21.08 -10.27 9.78
C CYS A 142 -20.82 -9.08 8.84
N PRO A 143 -21.88 -8.34 8.44
CA PRO A 143 -21.71 -7.07 7.76
C PRO A 143 -20.83 -6.12 8.58
N ALA A 144 -19.75 -5.64 7.98
CA ALA A 144 -18.82 -4.71 8.59
C ALA A 144 -18.75 -3.41 7.79
N GLY A 145 -18.50 -2.30 8.49
CA GLY A 145 -18.24 -0.99 7.92
C GLY A 145 -17.21 -0.26 8.76
N MET A 146 -16.48 0.65 8.14
CA MET A 146 -15.48 1.47 8.81
C MET A 146 -15.76 2.95 8.55
N MET A 147 -15.55 3.77 9.58
CA MET A 147 -15.57 5.22 9.48
C MET A 147 -14.18 5.74 9.84
N PHE A 148 -13.65 6.61 9.01
CA PHE A 148 -12.35 7.24 9.24
C PHE A 148 -12.49 8.66 9.78
N VAL A 149 -11.51 9.03 10.59
CA VAL A 149 -11.34 10.36 11.16
C VAL A 149 -10.02 10.95 10.67
N ARG A 150 -9.93 12.28 10.60
CA ARG A 150 -8.71 12.94 10.15
C ARG A 150 -7.63 12.80 11.22
N CYS A 151 -6.41 12.49 10.78
CA CYS A 151 -5.22 12.54 11.61
C CYS A 151 -4.24 13.58 11.06
N ARG A 152 -3.58 14.35 11.93
CA ARG A 152 -2.67 15.42 11.54
C ARG A 152 -1.54 14.88 10.65
N GLY A 153 -1.50 15.37 9.41
CA GLY A 153 -0.48 14.98 8.43
C GLY A 153 -0.51 13.50 8.02
N GLY A 154 -1.58 12.76 8.34
CA GLY A 154 -1.65 11.31 8.09
C GLY A 154 -0.63 10.48 8.86
N ILE A 155 -0.01 11.05 9.91
CA ILE A 155 0.99 10.37 10.72
C ILE A 155 0.30 9.29 11.56
N SER A 156 0.86 8.10 11.61
CA SER A 156 0.42 7.05 12.53
C SER A 156 1.61 6.21 13.05
N HIS A 157 1.40 5.44 14.13
CA HIS A 157 2.46 4.68 14.82
C HIS A 157 3.64 5.54 15.29
N SER A 158 3.35 6.78 15.67
CA SER A 158 4.33 7.77 16.10
C SER A 158 3.79 8.56 17.28
N PRO A 159 4.63 9.00 18.23
CA PRO A 159 4.21 9.93 19.28
C PRO A 159 3.64 11.27 18.77
N LEU A 160 3.85 11.58 17.49
CA LEU A 160 3.29 12.77 16.83
C LEU A 160 1.89 12.53 16.24
N GLU A 161 1.39 11.29 16.26
CA GLU A 161 0.01 10.95 15.88
C GLU A 161 -0.96 11.78 16.73
N SER A 162 -1.86 12.50 16.08
CA SER A 162 -2.78 13.40 16.78
C SER A 162 -4.04 13.66 15.97
N MET A 163 -5.15 13.80 16.71
CA MET A 163 -6.47 14.17 16.23
C MET A 163 -6.94 15.42 16.98
N THR A 164 -7.71 16.29 16.32
CA THR A 164 -8.28 17.46 16.98
C THR A 164 -9.50 17.07 17.82
N GLU A 165 -9.79 17.83 18.89
CA GLU A 165 -10.99 17.62 19.70
C GLU A 165 -12.26 17.70 18.83
N SER A 166 -12.32 18.68 17.92
CA SER A 166 -13.45 18.81 16.98
C SER A 166 -13.62 17.60 16.04
N ASP A 167 -12.52 16.99 15.56
CA ASP A 167 -12.60 15.75 14.78
C ASP A 167 -13.13 14.59 15.64
N CYS A 168 -12.70 14.51 16.90
CA CYS A 168 -13.17 13.52 17.86
C CYS A 168 -14.68 13.65 18.11
N ASP A 169 -15.14 14.87 18.43
CA ASP A 169 -16.55 15.16 18.69
C ASP A 169 -17.42 14.82 17.48
N THR A 170 -17.00 15.26 16.29
CA THR A 170 -17.69 14.95 15.04
C THR A 170 -17.79 13.44 14.83
N ALA A 171 -16.70 12.69 15.07
CA ALA A 171 -16.69 11.24 14.90
C ALA A 171 -17.66 10.55 15.86
N VAL A 172 -17.65 10.92 17.13
CA VAL A 172 -18.57 10.37 18.14
C VAL A 172 -20.02 10.68 17.77
N GLU A 173 -20.29 11.92 17.36
CA GLU A 173 -21.61 12.36 16.94
C GLU A 173 -22.15 11.62 15.71
N VAL A 174 -21.30 11.36 14.72
CA VAL A 174 -21.65 10.58 13.52
C VAL A 174 -21.87 9.13 13.89
N LEU A 175 -21.00 8.52 14.70
CA LEU A 175 -21.13 7.12 15.10
C LEU A 175 -22.42 6.90 15.91
N LEU A 176 -22.72 7.80 16.85
CA LEU A 176 -23.95 7.75 17.63
C LEU A 176 -25.19 7.88 16.74
N ASP A 177 -25.15 8.80 15.78
CA ASP A 177 -26.23 9.00 14.84
C ASP A 177 -26.44 7.79 13.91
N PHE A 178 -25.35 7.17 13.43
CA PHE A 178 -25.40 5.92 12.68
C PHE A 178 -26.07 4.81 13.50
N VAL A 179 -25.63 4.58 14.74
CA VAL A 179 -26.20 3.54 15.62
C VAL A 179 -27.68 3.77 15.90
N ARG A 180 -28.10 5.03 16.09
CA ARG A 180 -29.52 5.38 16.33
C ARG A 180 -30.43 5.11 15.13
N HIS A 181 -29.88 5.15 13.92
CA HIS A 181 -30.61 4.89 12.68
C HIS A 181 -30.27 3.53 12.06
N PHE A 182 -29.49 2.70 12.76
CA PHE A 182 -29.09 1.39 12.28
C PHE A 182 -30.25 0.42 12.34
N ASP A 183 -30.64 -0.12 11.18
CA ASP A 183 -31.64 -1.17 11.07
C ASP A 183 -30.93 -2.50 10.75
N PRO A 184 -30.82 -3.43 11.71
CA PRO A 184 -30.16 -4.72 11.49
C PRO A 184 -30.93 -5.67 10.57
N LYS A 185 -32.16 -5.31 10.15
CA LYS A 185 -33.01 -6.12 9.25
C LYS A 185 -32.92 -5.68 7.78
N ARG A 186 -32.17 -4.61 7.48
CA ARG A 186 -31.83 -4.18 6.12
C ARG A 186 -30.52 -4.79 5.64
#